data_AF-A0A1T4L6Z1-F1
#
_entry.id   AF-A0A1T4L6Z1-F1
#
_cell.length_a   1.000
_cell.length_b   1.000
_cell.length_c   1.000
_cell.angle_alpha   90.00
_cell.angle_beta   90.00
_cell.angle_gamma   90.00
#
_symmetry.space_group_name_H-M   'P 1'
#
loop_
_entity.id
_entity.type
_entity.pdbx_description
1 polymer ?
#
loop_
_entity_poly.entity_id
_entity_poly.type
_entity_poly.pdbx_seq_one_letter_code
_entity_poly.pdbx_strand_id
1 'polypeptide(L)' 'MKNNKVSLACELCRKKNYVTDKSAGNPGRIEIKKYCPRCKVHSLHKEEV' A
#
# COMPACT_ATOMS: atom_id res chain seq x y z
N MET A 1 -14.26 16.52 -6.07
CA MET A 1 -14.34 15.36 -5.16
C MET A 1 -13.13 14.48 -5.45
N LYS A 2 -12.01 14.64 -4.73
CA LYS A 2 -10.77 13.90 -5.01
C LYS A 2 -10.77 12.62 -4.18
N ASN A 3 -11.07 11.48 -4.80
CA ASN A 3 -10.81 10.17 -4.19
C ASN A 3 -9.30 9.92 -4.25
N ASN A 4 -8.59 10.28 -3.18
CA ASN A 4 -7.17 9.99 -3.02
C ASN A 4 -6.93 8.55 -2.53
N LYS A 5 -7.78 7.60 -2.93
CA LYS A 5 -7.65 6.20 -2.53
C LYS A 5 -6.51 5.57 -3.31
N VAL A 6 -5.48 5.14 -2.60
CA VAL A 6 -4.33 4.42 -3.14
C VAL A 6 -4.34 2.98 -2.67
N SER A 7 -3.91 2.08 -3.54
CA SER A 7 -3.76 0.66 -3.19
C SER A 7 -2.33 0.37 -2.80
N LEU A 8 -2.13 -0.45 -1.77
CA LEU A 8 -0.83 -0.90 -1.31
C LEU A 8 -0.62 -2.35 -1.76
N ALA A 9 0.41 -2.55 -2.57
CA ALA A 9 0.85 -3.84 -3.08
C ALA A 9 2.03 -4.38 -2.25
N CYS A 10 1.96 -5.65 -1.84
CA CYS A 10 3.06 -6.32 -1.14
C CYS A 10 4.27 -6.52 -2.06
N GLU A 11 5.48 -6.25 -1.59
CA GLU A 11 6.72 -6.42 -2.40
C GLU A 11 6.95 -7.88 -2.85
N LEU A 12 6.54 -8.85 -2.03
CA LEU A 12 6.82 -10.28 -2.26
C LEU A 12 5.84 -10.90 -3.23
N CYS A 13 4.55 -10.58 -3.10
CA CYS A 13 3.49 -11.19 -3.90
C CYS A 13 2.87 -10.26 -4.93
N ARG A 14 3.24 -8.96 -4.92
CA ARG A 14 2.70 -7.89 -5.76
C ARG A 14 1.17 -7.78 -5.73
N LYS A 15 0.54 -8.33 -4.68
CA LYS A 15 -0.91 -8.31 -4.55
C LYS A 15 -1.34 -7.09 -3.74
N LYS A 16 -2.36 -6.40 -4.24
CA LYS A 16 -3.05 -5.31 -3.56
C LYS A 16 -3.85 -5.88 -2.40
N ASN A 17 -3.36 -5.65 -1.18
CA ASN A 17 -4.00 -6.18 0.04
C ASN A 17 -4.69 -5.09 0.85
N TYR A 18 -4.30 -3.82 0.66
CA TYR A 18 -4.82 -2.71 1.43
C TYR A 18 -5.14 -1.54 0.52
N VAL A 19 -6.21 -0.82 0.86
CA VAL A 19 -6.56 0.46 0.26
C VAL A 19 -6.47 1.51 1.36
N THR A 20 -5.79 2.62 1.11
CA THR A 20 -5.63 3.71 2.06
C THR A 20 -5.84 5.04 1.34
N ASP A 21 -6.36 6.03 2.05
CA ASP A 21 -6.49 7.37 1.52
C ASP A 21 -5.15 8.11 1.68
N LYS A 22 -4.53 8.45 0.55
CA LYS A 22 -3.33 9.28 0.52
C LYS A 22 -3.70 10.68 1.02
N SER A 23 -3.20 11.06 2.20
CA SER A 23 -3.38 12.43 2.67
C SER A 23 -2.69 13.39 1.70
N ALA A 24 -3.39 14.44 1.28
CA ALA A 24 -2.97 15.36 0.20
C ALA A 24 -1.67 16.12 0.51
N GLY A 25 -1.16 16.07 1.76
CA GLY A 25 0.09 16.70 2.17
C GLY A 25 1.35 15.86 1.93
N ASN A 26 1.24 14.59 1.53
CA ASN A 26 2.39 13.72 1.32
C ASN A 26 2.53 13.30 -0.16
N PRO A 27 3.35 14.01 -0.98
CA PRO A 27 3.55 13.65 -2.39
C PRO A 27 4.42 12.40 -2.59
N GLY A 28 5.08 11.91 -1.52
CA GLY A 28 5.93 10.72 -1.57
C GLY A 28 5.18 9.43 -1.89
N ARG A 29 5.91 8.43 -2.39
CA ARG A 29 5.43 7.05 -2.47
C ARG A 29 5.22 6.52 -1.06
N ILE A 30 4.06 5.93 -0.80
CA ILE A 30 3.76 5.35 0.51
C ILE A 30 4.37 3.94 0.57
N GLU A 31 5.25 3.70 1.55
CA GLU A 31 5.87 2.40 1.82
C GLU A 31 5.64 2.04 3.29
N ILE A 32 4.88 0.99 3.56
CA ILE A 32 4.47 0.60 4.92
C ILE A 32 4.77 -0.87 5.15
N LYS A 33 5.44 -1.22 6.25
CA LYS A 33 5.57 -2.62 6.66
C LYS A 33 4.24 -3.10 7.20
N LYS A 34 3.58 -4.00 6.46
CA LYS A 34 2.33 -4.65 6.87
C LYS A 34 2.41 -6.15 6.72
N TYR A 35 1.58 -6.83 7.49
CA TYR A 35 1.38 -8.26 7.33
C TYR A 35 0.74 -8.56 5.96
N CYS A 36 1.33 -9.46 5.20
CA CYS A 36 0.72 -9.96 3.97
C CYS A 36 0.00 -11.27 4.27
N PRO A 37 -1.34 -11.34 4.18
CA PRO A 37 -2.08 -12.58 4.46
C PRO A 37 -1.75 -13.71 3.49
N ARG A 38 -1.32 -13.39 2.26
CA ARG A 38 -0.86 -14.39 1.27
C ARG A 38 0.47 -15.00 1.67
N CYS A 39 1.45 -14.15 1.96
CA CYS A 39 2.81 -14.61 2.29
C CYS A 39 2.95 -15.05 3.75
N LYS A 40 1.96 -14.75 4.59
CA LYS A 40 1.96 -14.98 6.05
C LYS A 40 3.15 -14.37 6.76
N VAL A 41 3.63 -13.22 6.27
CA VAL A 41 4.81 -12.53 6.78
C VAL A 41 4.62 -11.02 6.71
N HIS A 42 5.25 -10.29 7.62
CA HIS A 42 5.36 -8.83 7.55
C HIS A 42 6.36 -8.44 6.47
N SER A 43 5.89 -7.71 5.47
CA SER A 43 6.69 -7.25 4.32
C SER A 43 6.35 -5.80 4.00
N LEU A 44 7.22 -5.13 3.25
CA LEU A 44 6.94 -3.79 2.75
C LEU A 44 5.80 -3.87 1.73
N HIS A 45 4.78 -3.05 1.96
CA HIS A 45 3.73 -2.80 1.02
C HIS A 45 3.93 -1.39 0.45
N LYS A 46 4.00 -1.27 -0.87
CA LYS A 46 4.24 -0.03 -1.59
C LYS A 46 2.97 0.43 -2.29
N GLU A 47 2.81 1.75 -2.44
CA GLU A 47 1.80 2.35 -3.28
C GLU A 47 1.93 1.84 -4.73
N GLU A 48 0.92 1.12 -5.21
CA GLU A 48 0.74 0.85 -6.64
C GLU A 48 -0.25 1.88 -7.16
N VAL A 49 0.29 2.85 -7.89
CA VAL A 49 -0.44 3.91 -8.60
C VAL A 49 -1.24 3.33 -9.76
#